data_AF-A0AAJ2URD1-F1
#
_entry.id   AF-A0AAJ2URD1-F1
#
_cell.length_a   1.000
_cell.length_b   1.000
_cell.length_c   1.000
_cell.angle_alpha   90.00
_cell.angle_beta   90.00
_cell.angle_gamma   90.00
#
_symmetry.space_group_name_H-M   'P 1'
#
loop_
_entity.id
_entity.type
_entity.pdbx_description
1 polymer ?
#
loop_
_entity_poly.entity_id
_entity_poly.type
_entity_poly.pdbx_seq_one_letter_code
_entity_poly.pdbx_strand_id
1 'polypeptide(L)'
;MLRQATDLITMPVKPAVRAAAYRVLAEQPGVRGLGRVTDPLGRAGVGIAFPGTDGTPLGSVEQRVVVDPSTGELLCEQLVLVEPSARAREAGLDAGTTVNYTATTRMGWGERQITVPENARR
;
A
#
# COMPACT_ATOMS: atom_id res chain seq x y z
N MET A 1 -1.35 4.23 11.68
CA MET A 1 -2.08 4.94 10.62
C MET A 1 -2.23 4.09 9.36
N LEU A 2 -1.14 3.61 8.72
CA LEU A 2 -1.23 2.79 7.48
C LEU A 2 -2.21 1.61 7.61
N ARG A 3 -2.14 0.83 8.69
CA ARG A 3 -2.99 -0.36 8.90
C ARG A 3 -4.49 -0.06 8.77
N GLN A 4 -4.96 1.04 9.35
CA GLN A 4 -6.38 1.44 9.25
C GLN A 4 -6.74 1.91 7.83
N ALA A 5 -5.80 2.53 7.13
CA ALA A 5 -5.99 2.95 5.75
C ALA A 5 -5.98 1.77 4.77
N THR A 6 -5.10 0.78 4.98
CA THR A 6 -5.07 -0.45 4.17
C THR A 6 -6.25 -1.36 4.46
N ASP A 7 -6.78 -1.37 5.69
CA ASP A 7 -8.05 -2.03 6.00
C ASP A 7 -9.19 -1.43 5.14
N LEU A 8 -9.31 -0.10 5.05
CA LEU A 8 -10.31 0.55 4.18
C LEU A 8 -10.15 0.18 2.69
N ILE A 9 -8.91 0.01 2.23
CA ILE A 9 -8.62 -0.36 0.85
C ILE A 9 -9.00 -1.83 0.58
N THR A 10 -8.75 -2.73 1.52
CA THR A 10 -8.89 -4.18 1.34
C THR A 10 -10.29 -4.71 1.71
N MET A 11 -11.06 -3.96 2.49
CA MET A 11 -12.40 -4.36 2.94
C MET A 11 -13.41 -4.62 1.79
N PRO A 12 -14.34 -5.58 1.97
CA PRO A 12 -15.45 -5.85 1.06
C PRO A 12 -16.55 -4.78 1.15
N VAL A 13 -16.22 -3.59 0.67
CA VAL A 13 -17.18 -2.47 0.56
C VAL A 13 -17.58 -2.23 -0.90
N LYS A 14 -18.75 -1.63 -1.09
CA LYS A 14 -19.20 -1.19 -2.42
C LYS A 14 -18.18 -0.19 -3.02
N PRO A 15 -18.00 -0.17 -4.36
CA PRO A 15 -17.04 0.73 -5.02
C PRO A 15 -17.18 2.20 -4.60
N ALA A 16 -18.41 2.70 -4.46
CA ALA A 16 -18.67 4.08 -4.03
C ALA A 16 -18.15 4.40 -2.62
N VAL A 17 -18.19 3.43 -1.71
CA VAL A 17 -17.67 3.57 -0.33
C VAL A 17 -16.15 3.62 -0.34
N ARG A 18 -15.50 2.76 -1.14
CA ARG A 18 -14.03 2.77 -1.31
C ARG A 18 -13.54 4.09 -1.91
N ALA A 19 -14.23 4.60 -2.94
CA ALA A 19 -13.93 5.91 -3.51
C ALA A 19 -14.07 7.05 -2.49
N ALA A 20 -15.09 6.99 -1.63
CA ALA A 20 -15.23 7.96 -0.54
C ALA A 20 -14.07 7.85 0.47
N ALA A 21 -13.64 6.63 0.83
CA ALA A 21 -12.48 6.43 1.70
C ALA A 21 -11.20 7.02 1.11
N TYR A 22 -10.94 6.85 -0.20
CA TYR A 22 -9.79 7.47 -0.87
C TYR A 22 -9.84 9.00 -0.82
N ARG A 23 -11.02 9.62 -0.97
CA ARG A 23 -11.16 11.08 -0.83
C ARG A 23 -10.82 11.55 0.58
N VAL A 24 -11.35 10.88 1.59
CA VAL A 24 -11.03 11.17 3.00
C VAL A 24 -9.55 11.00 3.28
N LEU A 25 -8.93 9.93 2.76
CA LEU A 25 -7.48 9.70 2.89
C LEU A 25 -6.65 10.82 2.23
N ALA A 26 -7.07 11.31 1.07
CA ALA A 26 -6.40 12.40 0.37
C ALA A 26 -6.47 13.74 1.12
N GLU A 27 -7.48 13.91 1.99
CA GLU A 27 -7.63 15.09 2.86
C GLU A 27 -6.85 14.98 4.17
N GLN A 28 -6.27 13.82 4.49
CA GLN A 28 -5.52 13.65 5.75
C GLN A 28 -4.17 14.38 5.71
N PRO A 29 -3.82 15.13 6.77
CA PRO A 29 -2.53 15.80 6.86
C PRO A 29 -1.34 14.84 6.64
N GLY A 30 -0.46 15.22 5.73
CA GLY A 30 0.78 14.48 5.43
C GLY A 30 0.59 13.22 4.58
N VAL A 31 -0.64 12.86 4.18
CA VAL A 31 -0.84 11.92 3.08
C VAL A 31 -0.52 12.63 1.76
N ARG A 32 0.29 11.99 0.91
CA ARG A 32 0.73 12.58 -0.37
C ARG A 32 0.42 11.65 -1.53
N GLY A 33 -0.26 12.18 -2.54
CA GLY A 33 -0.36 11.53 -3.84
C GLY A 33 0.98 11.60 -4.57
N LEU A 34 1.50 10.46 -5.01
CA LEU A 34 2.77 10.36 -5.75
C LEU A 34 2.55 10.32 -7.27
N GLY A 35 1.29 10.41 -7.73
CA GLY A 35 0.93 10.26 -9.12
C GLY A 35 1.05 8.81 -9.61
N ARG A 36 1.32 8.64 -10.91
CA ARG A 36 1.51 7.31 -11.50
C ARG A 36 2.89 6.76 -11.13
N VAL A 37 2.91 5.54 -10.63
CA VAL A 37 4.13 4.82 -10.23
C VAL A 37 4.07 3.38 -10.72
N THR A 38 5.22 2.72 -10.74
CA THR A 38 5.33 1.29 -11.02
C THR A 38 5.64 0.57 -9.71
N ASP A 39 4.89 -0.49 -9.40
CA ASP A 39 5.15 -1.32 -8.22
C ASP A 39 6.36 -2.26 -8.45
N PRO A 40 6.87 -2.93 -7.39
CA PRO A 40 8.00 -3.85 -7.52
C PRO A 40 7.78 -5.04 -8.44
N LEU A 41 6.53 -5.37 -8.79
CA LEU A 41 6.19 -6.41 -9.76
C LEU A 41 6.04 -5.88 -11.20
N GLY A 42 6.33 -4.60 -11.44
CA GLY A 42 6.27 -3.98 -12.76
C GLY A 42 4.88 -3.49 -13.17
N ARG A 43 3.90 -3.47 -12.26
CA ARG A 43 2.52 -3.05 -12.54
C ARG A 43 2.36 -1.55 -12.33
N ALA A 44 1.66 -0.88 -13.24
CA ALA A 44 1.37 0.54 -13.14
C ALA A 44 0.19 0.78 -12.18
N GLY A 45 0.31 1.80 -11.33
CA GLY A 45 -0.77 2.24 -10.45
C GLY A 45 -0.58 3.67 -9.97
N VAL A 46 -1.40 4.08 -9.01
CA VAL A 46 -1.29 5.37 -8.32
C VAL A 46 -0.61 5.16 -6.99
N GLY A 47 0.49 5.89 -6.76
CA GLY A 47 1.24 5.84 -5.52
C GLY A 47 0.66 6.78 -4.47
N ILE A 48 0.59 6.33 -3.23
CA ILE A 48 0.19 7.14 -2.08
C ILE A 48 1.24 6.94 -0.99
N ALA A 49 1.80 8.04 -0.48
CA ALA A 49 2.69 8.03 0.68
C ALA A 49 1.92 8.44 1.94
N PHE A 50 2.17 7.73 3.04
CA PHE A 50 1.59 8.03 4.34
C PHE A 50 2.53 8.91 5.17
N PRO A 51 1.99 9.72 6.10
CA PRO A 51 2.80 10.60 6.91
C PRO A 51 3.77 9.83 7.81
N GLY A 52 4.95 10.42 8.01
CA GLY A 52 5.98 9.90 8.90
C GLY A 52 6.97 8.99 8.21
N THR A 53 8.06 8.72 8.92
CA THR A 53 9.14 7.84 8.47
C THR A 53 9.52 6.91 9.61
N ASP A 54 9.82 5.66 9.27
CA ASP A 54 10.33 4.67 10.21
C ASP A 54 11.85 4.56 10.07
N GLY A 55 12.56 4.46 11.20
CA GLY A 55 14.00 4.22 11.22
C GLY A 55 14.32 2.76 10.96
N THR A 56 15.27 2.49 10.06
CA THR A 56 15.80 1.15 9.79
C THR A 56 17.34 1.18 9.82
N PRO A 57 18.03 0.02 9.88
CA PRO A 57 19.49 -0.01 9.71
C PRO A 57 19.99 0.58 8.37
N LEU A 58 19.12 0.65 7.36
CA LEU A 58 19.40 1.24 6.05
C LEU A 58 19.11 2.75 6.00
N GLY A 59 18.56 3.34 7.06
CA GLY A 59 18.16 4.74 7.12
C GLY A 59 16.63 4.91 7.30
N SER A 60 16.14 6.12 7.07
CA SER A 60 14.73 6.45 7.21
C SER A 60 13.94 5.98 6.00
N VAL A 61 12.84 5.26 6.23
CA VAL A 61 11.93 4.77 5.18
C VAL A 61 10.55 5.39 5.32
N GLU A 62 9.87 5.56 4.20
CA GLU A 62 8.49 5.99 4.13
C GLU A 62 7.59 4.83 3.70
N GLN A 63 6.43 4.75 4.33
CA GLN A 63 5.37 3.81 3.94
C GLN A 63 4.59 4.33 2.74
N ARG A 64 4.51 3.50 1.71
CA ARG A 64 3.75 3.79 0.48
C ARG A 64 2.86 2.63 0.10
N VAL A 65 1.77 2.96 -0.57
CA VAL A 65 0.92 1.98 -1.25
C VAL A 65 0.80 2.31 -2.72
N VAL A 66 0.54 1.30 -3.53
CA VAL A 66 0.21 1.43 -4.95
C VAL A 66 -1.17 0.84 -5.18
N VAL A 67 -2.05 1.63 -5.78
CA VAL A 67 -3.44 1.25 -6.05
C VAL A 67 -3.71 1.24 -7.55
N ASP A 68 -4.44 0.25 -8.05
CA ASP A 68 -4.97 0.26 -9.41
C ASP A 68 -6.11 1.29 -9.51
N PRO A 69 -5.99 2.33 -10.35
CA PRO A 69 -7.00 3.39 -10.43
C PRO A 69 -8.30 2.95 -11.11
N SER A 70 -8.29 1.85 -11.86
CA SER A 70 -9.45 1.33 -12.59
C SER A 70 -10.32 0.42 -11.74
N THR A 71 -9.70 -0.41 -10.88
CA THR A 71 -10.40 -1.37 -10.02
C THR A 71 -10.48 -0.92 -8.56
N GLY A 72 -9.60 -0.01 -8.15
CA GLY A 72 -9.42 0.40 -6.75
C GLY A 72 -8.68 -0.63 -5.90
N GLU A 73 -8.05 -1.63 -6.53
CA GLU A 73 -7.33 -2.70 -5.85
C GLU A 73 -5.98 -2.22 -5.30
N LEU A 74 -5.61 -2.73 -4.12
CA LEU A 74 -4.27 -2.54 -3.57
C LEU A 74 -3.31 -3.46 -4.31
N LEU A 75 -2.42 -2.88 -5.12
CA LEU A 75 -1.39 -3.65 -5.80
C LEU A 75 -0.25 -4.01 -4.85
N CYS A 76 0.22 -3.04 -4.07
CA CYS A 76 1.42 -3.20 -3.26
C CYS A 76 1.42 -2.28 -2.04
N GLU A 77 1.93 -2.78 -0.92
CA GLU A 77 2.43 -1.99 0.21
C GLU A 77 3.95 -2.07 0.21
N GLN A 78 4.65 -0.95 0.37
CA GLN A 78 6.10 -0.90 0.28
C GLN A 78 6.72 0.11 1.23
N LEU A 79 7.95 -0.20 1.66
CA LEU A 79 8.83 0.71 2.38
C LEU A 79 9.87 1.24 1.40
N VAL A 80 9.87 2.55 1.22
CA VAL A 80 10.80 3.23 0.32
C VAL A 80 11.77 4.08 1.11
N LEU A 81 13.06 3.90 0.85
CA LEU A 81 14.12 4.66 1.49
C LEU A 81 14.00 6.14 1.12
N VAL A 82 13.95 7.02 2.12
CA VAL A 82 13.91 8.48 1.91
C VAL A 82 15.22 9.14 2.29
N GLU A 83 15.86 8.65 3.36
CA GLU A 83 17.17 9.13 3.81
C GLU A 83 18.09 7.92 4.03
N PRO A 84 18.96 7.59 3.05
CA PRO A 84 19.89 6.48 3.18
C PRO A 84 20.89 6.69 4.33
N SER A 85 21.21 5.61 5.06
CA SER A 85 22.35 5.58 5.98
C SER A 85 23.68 5.47 5.21
N ALA A 86 24.81 5.63 5.92
CA ALA A 86 26.13 5.38 5.31
C ALA A 86 26.24 3.95 4.75
N ARG A 87 25.78 2.97 5.54
CA ARG A 87 25.72 1.56 5.14
C ARG A 87 24.87 1.33 3.88
N ALA A 88 23.73 2.02 3.77
CA ALA A 88 22.88 1.91 2.58
C ALA A 88 23.60 2.47 1.34
N ARG A 89 24.28 3.62 1.45
CA ARG A 89 25.08 4.19 0.36
C ARG A 89 26.25 3.29 -0.05
N GLU A 90 26.95 2.69 0.91
CA GLU A 90 28.02 1.71 0.64
C GLU A 90 27.50 0.48 -0.12
N ALA A 91 26.26 0.08 0.13
CA ALA A 91 25.57 -0.98 -0.60
C ALA A 91 24.96 -0.52 -1.94
N GLY A 92 25.15 0.73 -2.35
CA GLY A 92 24.59 1.30 -3.57
C GLY A 92 23.08 1.56 -3.53
N LEU A 93 22.50 1.72 -2.33
CA LEU A 93 21.08 2.01 -2.14
C LEU A 93 20.86 3.51 -1.97
N ASP A 94 20.12 4.10 -2.90
CA ASP A 94 19.77 5.52 -2.92
C ASP A 94 18.36 5.79 -2.38
N ALA A 95 18.06 7.06 -2.12
CA ALA A 95 16.69 7.50 -1.86
C ALA A 95 15.78 7.11 -3.04
N GLY A 96 14.61 6.56 -2.73
CA GLY A 96 13.70 5.99 -3.71
C GLY A 96 13.79 4.47 -3.84
N THR A 97 14.82 3.83 -3.26
CA THR A 97 14.94 2.36 -3.26
C THR A 97 13.82 1.73 -2.42
N THR A 98 13.06 0.81 -2.99
CA THR A 98 12.15 -0.07 -2.24
C THR A 98 12.96 -1.11 -1.48
N VAL A 99 12.93 -1.06 -0.15
CA VAL A 99 13.71 -1.96 0.71
C VAL A 99 12.89 -3.12 1.29
N ASN A 100 11.55 -3.00 1.27
CA ASN A 100 10.62 -4.07 1.61
C ASN A 100 9.29 -3.84 0.88
N TYR A 101 8.60 -4.92 0.48
CA TYR A 101 7.26 -4.82 -0.07
C TYR A 101 6.43 -6.09 0.14
N THR A 102 5.11 -5.91 0.19
CA THR A 102 4.09 -6.96 0.08
C THR A 102 3.24 -6.65 -1.13
N ALA A 103 3.16 -7.58 -2.08
CA ALA A 103 2.37 -7.42 -3.29
C ALA A 103 1.13 -8.31 -3.27
N THR A 104 -0.02 -7.72 -3.57
CA THR A 104 -1.27 -8.46 -3.78
C THR A 104 -1.26 -9.03 -5.19
N THR A 105 -1.30 -10.35 -5.35
CA THR A 105 -1.35 -11.01 -6.66
C THR A 105 -2.76 -11.10 -7.22
N ARG A 106 -3.76 -11.21 -6.33
CA ARG A 106 -5.18 -11.22 -6.68
C ARG A 106 -5.99 -10.58 -5.57
N MET A 107 -6.85 -9.65 -5.94
CA MET A 107 -7.84 -9.07 -5.06
C MET A 107 -9.22 -9.26 -5.71
N GLY A 108 -10.26 -9.23 -4.90
CA GLY A 108 -11.61 -9.43 -5.41
C GLY A 108 -12.60 -9.54 -4.28
N TRP A 109 -13.80 -9.07 -4.54
CA TRP A 109 -14.89 -9.08 -3.58
C TRP A 109 -16.08 -9.77 -4.21
N GLY A 110 -16.60 -10.77 -3.52
CA GLY A 110 -17.86 -11.39 -3.88
C GLY A 110 -19.03 -10.68 -3.22
N GLU A 111 -20.15 -10.58 -3.92
CA GLU A 111 -21.43 -10.17 -3.33
C GLU A 111 -22.05 -11.28 -2.45
N ARG A 112 -21.46 -12.49 -2.47
CA ARG A 112 -21.93 -13.63 -1.69
C ARG A 112 -21.10 -13.78 -0.42
N GLN A 113 -21.80 -13.89 0.72
CA GLN A 113 -21.19 -14.31 1.97
C GLN A 113 -20.68 -15.75 1.84
N ILE A 114 -19.43 -16.00 2.24
CA ILE A 114 -18.89 -17.35 2.33
C ILE A 114 -19.68 -18.09 3.41
N THR A 115 -20.35 -19.18 3.04
CA THR A 115 -20.93 -20.11 4.01
C THR A 115 -19.81 -20.96 4.61
N VAL A 116 -19.88 -21.21 5.93
CA VAL A 116 -18.96 -22.13 6.60
C VAL A 116 -19.10 -23.50 5.93
N PRO A 117 -18.02 -24.10 5.39
CA PRO A 117 -18.08 -25.43 4.80
C PRO A 117 -18.64 -26.44 5.81
N GLU A 118 -19.47 -27.40 5.37
CA GLU A 118 -20.11 -28.37 6.27
C GLU A 118 -19.10 -29.17 7.10
N ASN A 119 -17.90 -29.39 6.55
CA ASN A 119 -16.79 -30.09 7.19
C ASN A 119 -15.96 -29.23 8.17
N ALA A 120 -16.29 -27.95 8.34
CA ALA A 120 -15.61 -27.06 9.30
C ALA A 120 -16.26 -27.08 10.70
N ARG A 121 -17.41 -27.74 10.87
CA ARG A 121 -17.99 -28.01 12.19
C ARG A 121 -17.36 -29.30 12.74
N ARG A 122 -16.51 -29.17 13.76
CA ARG A 122 -16.04 -30.29 14.58
C ARG A 122 -16.85 -30.38 15.86
#